data_AF-A0A8T5UQ96-F1
#
_entry.id   AF-A0A8T5UQ96-F1
#
_cell.length_a   1.000
_cell.length_b   1.000
_cell.length_c   1.000
_cell.angle_alpha   90.00
_cell.angle_beta   90.00
_cell.angle_gamma   90.00
#
_symmetry.space_group_name_H-M   'P 1'
#
loop_
_entity.id
_entity.type
_entity.pdbx_description
1 polymer ?
#
loop_
_entity_poly.entity_id
_entity_poly.type
_entity_poly.pdbx_seq_one_letter_code
_entity_poly.pdbx_strand_id
1 'polypeptide(L)' 'MKTIGIYEYKNYTSKYKQCNINKLDYIFKDFDIDGVDLLKKMLTFNPNERINATDALNHIFFT' A
#
# COMPACT_ATOMS: atom_id res chain seq x y z
N MET A 1 -13.57 -2.15 -15.09
CA MET A 1 -13.92 -1.45 -13.83
C MET A 1 -13.29 -0.07 -13.86
N LYS A 2 -14.04 0.97 -13.48
CA LYS A 2 -13.58 2.36 -13.48
C LYS A 2 -12.70 2.57 -12.25
N THR A 3 -11.41 2.83 -12.42
CA THR A 3 -10.53 3.25 -11.32
C THR A 3 -10.95 4.65 -10.90
N ILE A 4 -11.65 4.75 -9.77
CA ILE A 4 -11.98 6.02 -9.13
C ILE A 4 -10.65 6.63 -8.69
N GLY A 5 -10.23 7.68 -9.38
CA GLY A 5 -9.04 8.41 -8.98
C GLY A 5 -9.28 9.15 -7.67
N ILE A 6 -8.20 9.41 -6.92
CA ILE A 6 -8.25 9.97 -5.57
C ILE A 6 -8.94 11.35 -5.50
N TYR A 7 -9.03 12.02 -6.65
CA TYR A 7 -9.69 13.31 -6.84
C TYR A 7 -11.21 13.25 -6.72
N GLU A 8 -11.82 12.07 -6.78
CA GLU A 8 -13.28 11.89 -6.62
C GLU A 8 -13.70 11.78 -5.14
N TYR A 9 -12.75 11.68 -4.19
CA TYR A 9 -13.07 11.64 -2.76
C TYR A 9 -13.54 13.01 -2.25
N LYS A 10 -14.64 13.02 -1.47
CA LYS A 10 -15.28 14.24 -0.93
C LYS A 10 -14.33 15.23 -0.24
N ASN A 11 -13.32 14.70 0.45
CA ASN A 11 -12.37 15.51 1.24
C ASN A 11 -11.01 15.67 0.54
N TYR A 12 -10.90 15.27 -0.73
CA TYR A 12 -9.71 15.54 -1.51
C TYR A 12 -9.58 17.04 -1.79
N THR A 13 -8.38 17.58 -1.65
CA THR A 13 -8.07 18.94 -2.08
C THR A 13 -6.74 18.96 -2.83
N SER A 14 -6.70 19.72 -3.92
CA SER A 14 -5.47 19.98 -4.68
C SER A 14 -4.41 20.76 -3.88
N LYS A 15 -4.75 21.25 -2.69
CA LYS A 15 -3.84 21.95 -1.78
C LYS A 15 -2.93 21.02 -0.98
N TYR A 16 -3.17 19.70 -1.00
CA TYR A 16 -2.27 18.77 -0.33
C TYR A 16 -0.87 18.83 -0.94
N LYS A 17 0.15 18.85 -0.09
CA LYS A 17 1.54 18.82 -0.53
C LYS A 17 1.79 17.51 -1.26
N GLN A 18 2.32 17.59 -2.49
CA GLN A 18 2.80 16.40 -3.17
C GLN A 18 4.01 15.85 -2.42
N CYS A 19 3.87 14.64 -1.89
CA CYS A 19 4.95 13.93 -1.22
C CYS A 19 5.64 13.01 -2.22
N ASN A 20 6.97 12.91 -2.09
CA ASN A 20 7.72 11.86 -2.77
C ASN A 20 7.43 10.55 -2.06
N ILE A 21 7.00 9.55 -2.82
CA ILE A 21 6.80 8.21 -2.28
C ILE A 21 8.19 7.59 -2.14
N ASN A 22 8.71 7.59 -0.91
CA ASN A 22 9.89 6.81 -0.60
C ASN A 22 9.53 5.34 -0.74
N LYS A 23 10.38 4.57 -1.44
CA LYS A 23 10.18 3.13 -1.56
C LYS A 23 10.29 2.51 -0.17
N LEU A 24 9.32 1.67 0.21
CA LEU A 24 9.33 0.98 1.50
C LEU A 24 10.64 0.22 1.75
N ASP A 25 11.24 -0.30 0.68
CA ASP A 25 12.55 -0.97 0.69
C ASP A 25 13.67 -0.11 1.29
N TYR A 26 13.60 1.21 1.11
CA TYR A 26 14.60 2.13 1.66
C TYR A 26 14.39 2.38 3.15
N ILE A 27 13.13 2.46 3.58
CA ILE A 27 12.76 2.67 5.00
C ILE A 27 13.08 1.42 5.81
N PHE A 28 12.84 0.24 5.22
CA PHE A 28 12.97 -1.07 5.84
C PHE A 28 14.12 -1.88 5.23
N LYS A 29 15.27 -1.24 5.01
CA LYS A 29 16.44 -1.85 4.35
C LYS A 29 16.98 -3.13 5.02
N ASP A 30 16.79 -3.24 6.34
CA ASP A 30 17.28 -4.36 7.17
C ASP A 30 16.13 -5.29 7.62
N PHE A 31 14.94 -5.13 7.02
CA PHE A 31 13.78 -5.96 7.31
C PHE A 31 13.69 -7.14 6.34
N ASP A 32 12.93 -8.16 6.74
CA ASP A 32 12.67 -9.33 5.92
C ASP A 32 11.98 -8.94 4.60
N ILE A 33 12.46 -9.49 3.48
CA ILE A 33 12.00 -9.16 2.13
C ILE A 33 10.52 -9.52 1.96
N ASP A 34 10.09 -10.67 2.48
CA ASP A 34 8.71 -11.12 2.41
C ASP A 34 7.80 -10.28 3.33
N GLY A 35 8.36 -9.81 4.45
CA GLY A 35 7.69 -8.86 5.33
C GLY A 35 7.46 -7.50 4.65
N VAL A 36 8.47 -6.98 3.95
CA VAL A 36 8.33 -5.74 3.16
C VAL A 36 7.31 -5.92 2.03
N ASP A 37 7.33 -7.07 1.35
CA ASP A 37 6.36 -7.38 0.30
C ASP A 37 4.92 -7.42 0.83
N LEU A 38 4.69 -8.08 1.97
CA LEU A 38 3.39 -8.10 2.63
C LEU A 38 2.94 -6.67 3.01
N LEU A 39 3.81 -5.87 3.60
CA LEU A 39 3.51 -4.49 3.98
C LEU A 39 3.13 -3.62 2.77
N LYS A 40 3.82 -3.78 1.63
CA LYS A 40 3.45 -3.08 0.38
C LYS A 40 2.03 -3.42 -0.05
N LYS A 41 1.66 -4.70 0.01
CA LYS A 41 0.30 -5.18 -0.34
C LYS A 41 -0.77 -4.67 0.65
N MET A 42 -0.44 -4.56 1.93
CA MET A 42 -1.34 -4.02 2.97
C MET A 42 -1.52 -2.50 2.88
N LEU A 43 -0.48 -1.77 2.46
CA LEU A 43 -0.48 -0.31 2.36
C LEU A 43 -0.84 0.20 0.95
N THR A 44 -1.33 -0.67 0.06
CA THR A 44 -1.83 -0.27 -1.26
C THR A 44 -2.88 0.84 -1.13
N PHE A 45 -2.66 1.92 -1.88
CA PHE A 45 -3.47 3.13 -1.79
C PHE A 45 -4.91 2.87 -2.24
N ASN A 46 -5.10 2.20 -3.39
CA ASN A 46 -6.42 1.81 -3.87
C ASN A 46 -6.98 0.68 -2.98
N PRO A 47 -8.09 0.89 -2.25
CA PRO A 47 -8.64 -0.13 -1.36
C PRO A 47 -9.09 -1.39 -2.09
N ASN A 48 -9.46 -1.30 -3.38
CA ASN A 48 -9.88 -2.47 -4.17
C ASN A 48 -8.70 -3.36 -4.60
N GLU A 49 -7.46 -2.83 -4.55
CA GLU A 49 -6.23 -3.55 -4.88
C GLU A 49 -5.45 -3.96 -3.62
N ARG A 50 -5.90 -3.52 -2.44
CA ARG A 50 -5.28 -3.86 -1.16
C ARG A 50 -5.56 -5.31 -0.81
N ILE A 51 -4.55 -6.02 -0.34
CA ILE A 51 -4.71 -7.41 0.13
C ILE A 51 -5.75 -7.46 1.26
N ASN A 52 -6.63 -8.46 1.22
CA ASN A 52 -7.57 -8.71 2.30
C ASN A 52 -6.90 -9.52 3.43
N ALA A 53 -7.55 -9.60 4.58
CA ALA A 53 -6.97 -10.27 5.76
C ALA A 53 -6.72 -11.76 5.55
N THR A 54 -7.62 -12.47 4.85
CA THR A 54 -7.49 -13.90 4.58
C THR A 54 -6.26 -14.18 3.72
N ASP A 55 -6.07 -13.42 2.64
CA ASP A 55 -4.90 -13.58 1.75
C ASP A 55 -3.60 -13.17 2.44
N ALA A 56 -3.64 -12.15 3.31
CA ALA A 56 -2.48 -11.74 4.10
C ALA A 56 -2.02 -12.82 5.08
N LEU A 57 -2.94 -13.53 5.73
CA LEU A 57 -2.60 -14.65 6.63
C LEU A 57 -1.97 -15.84 5.90
N ASN A 58 -2.23 -15.98 4.60
CA ASN A 58 -1.64 -17.02 3.74
C ASN A 58 -0.33 -16.58 3.07
N HIS A 59 0.24 -15.43 3.44
CA HIS A 59 1.46 -14.91 2.85
C HIS A 59 2.71 -15.70 3.29
N ILE A 60 3.70 -15.83 2.40
CA ILE A 60 4.95 -16.58 2.64
C ILE A 60 5.74 -16.07 3.86
N PHE A 61 5.58 -14.79 4.20
CA PHE A 61 6.16 -14.19 5.41
C PHE A 61 5.79 -14.92 6.71
N PHE A 62 4.62 -15.57 6.76
CA PHE A 62 4.15 -16.31 7.94
C PHE A 62 4.43 -17.83 7.85
N THR A 63 5.20 -18.28 6.86
CA THR A 63 5.58 -19.70 6.66
C THR A 63 6.99 -19.96 7.19
#